data_AF-A0A9E2X6K6-F1
#
_entry.id   AF-A0A9E2X6K6-F1
#
_cell.length_a   1.000
_cell.length_b   1.000
_cell.length_c   1.000
_cell.angle_alpha   90.00
_cell.angle_beta   90.00
_cell.angle_gamma   90.00
#
_symmetry.space_group_name_H-M   'P 1'
#
loop_
_entity.id
_entity.type
_entity.pdbx_description
1 polymer ?
#
loop_
_entity_poly.entity_id
_entity_poly.type
_entity_poly.pdbx_seq_one_letter_code
_entity_poly.pdbx_strand_id
1 'polypeptide(L)'
;MHSRSNAAEAGVNFTVRNRAIAGGLPIDRAELEKLARWIPAKEMALLFEIFDRARTDPDLTRPALLLCSVYAERVARMLDQDPLPTVTKKIRDRLEELRERHGI
;
A
#
# COMPACT_ATOMS: atom_id res chain seq x y z
N MET A 1 -10.17 -8.46 42.72
CA MET A 1 -9.87 -9.66 41.91
C MET A 1 -10.74 -9.63 40.66
N HIS A 2 -10.13 -9.85 39.48
CA HIS A 2 -10.73 -10.07 38.15
C HIS A 2 -11.28 -8.87 37.35
N SER A 3 -10.37 -8.15 36.69
CA SER A 3 -10.63 -7.57 35.36
C SER A 3 -9.91 -8.43 34.32
N ARG A 4 -10.57 -9.52 33.88
CA ARG A 4 -10.23 -10.24 32.65
C ARG A 4 -11.19 -9.75 31.59
N SER A 5 -10.73 -8.89 30.68
CA SER A 5 -11.30 -8.66 29.34
C SER A 5 -10.55 -7.51 28.68
N ASN A 6 -9.77 -7.79 27.63
CA ASN A 6 -9.53 -6.87 26.50
C ASN A 6 -8.60 -7.45 25.43
N ALA A 7 -7.86 -8.54 25.71
CA ALA A 7 -6.95 -9.11 24.72
C ALA A 7 -7.66 -9.85 23.57
N ALA A 8 -8.85 -10.42 23.83
CA ALA A 8 -9.59 -11.20 22.83
C ALA A 8 -10.28 -10.33 21.76
N GLU A 9 -10.75 -9.14 22.11
CA GLU A 9 -11.45 -8.26 21.15
C GLU A 9 -10.51 -7.60 20.13
N ALA A 10 -9.25 -7.37 20.49
CA ALA A 10 -8.24 -6.86 19.56
C ALA A 10 -7.91 -7.88 18.45
N GLY A 11 -7.82 -9.18 18.79
CA GLY A 11 -7.53 -10.24 17.82
C GLY A 11 -8.66 -10.49 16.82
N VAL A 12 -9.92 -10.33 17.24
CA VAL A 12 -11.10 -10.49 16.36
C VAL A 12 -11.29 -9.27 15.46
N ASN A 13 -11.05 -8.05 15.96
CA ASN A 13 -11.10 -6.85 15.11
C ASN A 13 -9.97 -6.83 14.06
N PHE A 14 -8.78 -7.32 14.41
CA PHE A 14 -7.65 -7.45 13.49
C PHE A 14 -7.95 -8.42 12.35
N THR A 15 -8.45 -9.62 12.66
CA THR A 15 -8.76 -10.65 11.64
C THR A 15 -9.91 -10.25 10.71
N VAL A 16 -10.91 -9.52 11.19
CA VAL A 16 -12.02 -9.01 10.36
C VAL A 16 -11.58 -7.83 9.47
N ARG A 17 -10.72 -6.92 9.98
CA ARG A 17 -10.13 -5.83 9.16
C ARG A 17 -9.23 -6.38 8.05
N ASN A 18 -8.46 -7.42 8.33
CA ASN A 18 -7.50 -8.02 7.39
C ASN A 18 -8.20 -8.64 6.16
N ARG A 19 -9.39 -9.23 6.36
CA ARG A 19 -10.19 -9.81 5.27
C ARG A 19 -10.73 -8.76 4.29
N ALA A 20 -10.84 -7.49 4.70
CA ALA A 20 -11.31 -6.40 3.84
C ALA A 20 -10.19 -5.72 3.02
N ILE A 21 -8.93 -5.88 3.43
CA ILE A 21 -7.73 -5.51 2.66
C ILE A 21 -7.44 -6.54 1.54
N ALA A 22 -8.08 -7.71 1.57
CA ALA A 22 -7.87 -8.84 0.66
C ALA A 22 -8.14 -8.61 -0.85
N GLY A 23 -8.40 -7.37 -1.28
CA GLY A 23 -8.48 -7.02 -2.71
C GLY A 23 -7.12 -6.90 -3.42
N GLY A 24 -6.01 -7.12 -2.70
CA GLY A 24 -4.66 -7.04 -3.26
C GLY A 24 -4.23 -5.62 -3.61
N LEU A 25 -3.07 -5.52 -4.26
CA LEU A 25 -2.52 -4.26 -4.76
C LEU A 25 -3.26 -3.88 -6.06
N PRO A 26 -3.68 -2.60 -6.22
CA PRO A 26 -4.44 -2.13 -7.38
C PRO A 26 -3.59 -1.96 -8.64
N ILE A 27 -2.28 -2.19 -8.50
CA ILE A 27 -1.27 -2.12 -9.54
C ILE A 27 -0.44 -3.40 -9.51
N ASP A 28 0.00 -3.86 -10.67
CA ASP A 28 0.83 -5.05 -10.78
C ASP A 28 2.33 -4.72 -10.76
N ARG A 29 3.16 -5.76 -10.71
CA ARG A 29 4.62 -5.62 -10.65
C ARG A 29 5.19 -4.89 -11.88
N ALA A 30 4.61 -5.08 -13.06
CA ALA A 30 5.08 -4.40 -14.28
C ALA A 30 4.71 -2.91 -14.29
N GLU A 31 3.57 -2.52 -13.69
CA GLU A 31 3.26 -1.11 -13.45
C GLU A 31 4.25 -0.47 -12.47
N LEU A 32 4.67 -1.20 -11.43
CA LEU A 32 5.69 -0.75 -10.49
C LEU A 32 7.08 -0.60 -11.13
N GLU A 33 7.45 -1.50 -12.05
CA GLU A 33 8.70 -1.41 -12.83
C GLU A 33 8.78 -0.14 -13.68
N LYS A 34 7.65 0.41 -14.14
CA LYS A 34 7.66 1.67 -14.88
C LYS A 34 8.14 2.82 -14.01
N LEU A 35 7.78 2.85 -12.72
CA LEU A 35 8.30 3.84 -11.75
C LEU A 35 9.80 3.68 -11.52
N ALA A 36 10.33 2.45 -11.64
CA ALA A 36 11.73 2.15 -11.37
C ALA A 36 12.73 2.90 -12.26
N ARG A 37 12.31 3.37 -13.44
CA ARG A 37 13.17 4.12 -14.37
C ARG A 37 13.71 5.43 -13.78
N TRP A 38 13.04 5.99 -12.79
CA TRP A 38 13.36 7.30 -12.21
C TRP A 38 13.80 7.24 -10.75
N ILE A 39 13.80 6.05 -10.16
CA ILE A 39 14.07 5.84 -8.74
C ILE A 39 15.38 5.03 -8.61
N PRO A 40 16.27 5.37 -7.67
CA PRO A 40 17.50 4.61 -7.46
C PRO A 40 17.23 3.11 -7.26
N ALA A 41 18.06 2.27 -7.89
CA ALA A 41 17.84 0.81 -7.89
C ALA A 41 17.72 0.19 -6.49
N LYS A 42 18.48 0.71 -5.51
CA LYS A 42 18.40 0.26 -4.11
C LYS A 42 17.04 0.57 -3.47
N GLU A 43 16.50 1.75 -3.75
CA GLU A 43 15.18 2.16 -3.26
C GLU A 43 14.08 1.32 -3.90
N MET A 44 14.19 1.02 -5.20
CA MET A 44 13.23 0.14 -5.87
C MET A 44 13.31 -1.31 -5.43
N ALA A 45 14.48 -1.84 -5.10
CA ALA A 45 14.61 -3.19 -4.58
C ALA A 45 13.80 -3.36 -3.28
N LEU A 46 13.90 -2.39 -2.36
CA LEU A 46 13.10 -2.36 -1.13
C LEU A 46 11.61 -2.23 -1.42
N LEU A 47 11.23 -1.39 -2.39
CA LEU A 47 9.85 -1.24 -2.80
C LEU A 47 9.27 -2.54 -3.37
N PHE A 48 10.02 -3.27 -4.20
CA PHE A 48 9.63 -4.58 -4.72
C PHE A 48 9.50 -5.61 -3.61
N GLU A 49 10.42 -5.64 -2.64
CA GLU A 49 10.34 -6.56 -1.51
C GLU A 49 9.05 -6.35 -0.70
N ILE A 50 8.73 -5.09 -0.39
CA ILE A 50 7.51 -4.73 0.35
C ILE A 50 6.26 -5.03 -0.50
N PHE A 51 6.29 -4.73 -1.79
CA PHE A 51 5.22 -5.02 -2.73
C PHE A 51 4.94 -6.52 -2.84
N ASP A 52 5.98 -7.33 -3.04
CA ASP A 52 5.84 -8.78 -3.17
C ASP A 52 5.36 -9.41 -1.86
N ARG A 53 5.83 -8.90 -0.71
CA ARG A 53 5.34 -9.34 0.60
C ARG A 53 3.89 -8.94 0.85
N ALA A 54 3.47 -7.77 0.38
CA ALA A 54 2.07 -7.34 0.48
C ALA A 54 1.09 -8.20 -0.32
N ARG A 55 1.57 -9.01 -1.28
CA ARG A 55 0.72 -9.98 -2.00
C ARG A 55 0.39 -11.21 -1.15
N THR A 56 1.22 -11.55 -0.17
CA THR A 56 1.03 -12.70 0.72
C THR A 56 0.61 -12.30 2.12
N ASP A 57 0.88 -11.04 2.51
CA ASP A 57 0.54 -10.44 3.79
C ASP A 57 -0.31 -9.18 3.57
N PRO A 58 -1.65 -9.27 3.69
CA PRO A 58 -2.54 -8.14 3.42
C PRO A 58 -2.31 -6.96 4.38
N ASP A 59 -1.74 -7.16 5.56
CA ASP A 59 -1.41 -6.06 6.49
C ASP A 59 -0.37 -5.09 5.90
N LEU A 60 0.46 -5.58 4.98
CA LEU A 60 1.46 -4.77 4.28
C LEU A 60 0.90 -4.03 3.06
N THR A 61 -0.35 -4.30 2.64
CA THR A 61 -0.96 -3.65 1.46
C THR A 61 -1.01 -2.13 1.61
N ARG A 62 -1.44 -1.62 2.77
CA ARG A 62 -1.50 -0.17 3.00
C ARG A 62 -0.10 0.47 3.03
N PRO A 63 0.87 -0.05 3.82
CA PRO A 63 2.26 0.42 3.75
C PRO A 63 2.85 0.42 2.33
N ALA A 64 2.63 -0.65 1.56
CA ALA A 64 3.11 -0.75 0.18
C ALA A 64 2.51 0.34 -0.71
N LEU A 65 1.21 0.60 -0.60
CA LEU A 65 0.52 1.64 -1.38
C LEU A 65 0.98 3.05 -1.00
N LEU A 66 1.19 3.32 0.29
CA LEU A 66 1.70 4.61 0.76
C LEU A 66 3.11 4.88 0.20
N LEU A 67 3.98 3.86 0.22
CA LEU A 67 5.31 3.98 -0.36
C LEU A 67 5.24 4.21 -1.88
N CYS A 68 4.41 3.45 -2.60
CA CYS A 68 4.21 3.66 -4.04
C CYS A 68 3.72 5.08 -4.34
N SER A 69 2.80 5.63 -3.54
CA SER A 69 2.31 7.01 -3.67
C SER A 69 3.42 8.04 -3.49
N VAL A 70 4.25 7.89 -2.46
CA VAL A 70 5.38 8.80 -2.19
C VAL A 70 6.37 8.80 -3.35
N TYR A 71 6.66 7.62 -3.91
CA TYR A 71 7.55 7.50 -5.05
C TYR A 71 6.95 8.09 -6.33
N ALA A 72 5.67 7.84 -6.59
CA ALA A 72 4.96 8.45 -7.72
C ALA A 72 4.97 9.98 -7.63
N GLU A 73 4.67 10.55 -6.45
CA GLU A 73 4.74 12.00 -6.22
C GLU A 73 6.16 12.55 -6.41
N ARG A 74 7.18 11.86 -5.89
CA ARG A 74 8.57 12.28 -6.04
C ARG A 74 8.98 12.32 -7.51
N VAL A 75 8.64 11.29 -8.27
CA VAL A 75 8.90 11.23 -9.72
C VAL A 75 8.14 12.34 -10.43
N ALA A 76 6.87 12.57 -10.08
CA ALA A 76 6.08 13.63 -10.70
C ALA A 76 6.68 15.02 -10.48
N ARG A 77 7.16 15.30 -9.25
CA ARG A 77 7.87 16.56 -8.95
C ARG A 77 9.20 16.68 -9.68
N MET A 78 9.95 15.59 -9.82
CA MET A 78 11.23 15.60 -10.53
C MET A 78 11.08 15.89 -12.02
N LEU A 79 9.98 15.44 -12.63
CA LEU A 79 9.70 15.62 -14.04
C LEU A 79 8.80 16.83 -14.36
N ASP A 80 8.35 17.55 -13.33
CA ASP A 80 7.31 18.60 -13.41
C ASP A 80 5.99 18.12 -14.06
N GLN A 81 5.77 16.81 -14.09
CA GLN A 81 4.59 16.15 -14.62
C GLN A 81 4.52 14.72 -14.10
N ASP A 82 3.33 14.16 -13.98
CA ASP A 82 3.16 12.74 -13.66
C ASP A 82 3.36 11.88 -14.92
N PRO A 83 4.43 11.06 -15.00
CA PRO A 83 4.67 10.21 -16.17
C PRO A 83 3.74 8.99 -16.23
N LEU A 84 3.05 8.65 -15.14
CA LEU A 84 2.19 7.46 -15.03
C LEU A 84 0.86 7.81 -14.32
N PRO A 85 0.06 8.75 -14.86
CA PRO A 85 -1.12 9.30 -14.19
C PRO A 85 -2.17 8.24 -13.85
N THR A 86 -2.30 7.20 -14.69
CA THR A 86 -3.20 6.07 -14.43
C THR A 86 -2.76 5.24 -13.23
N VAL A 87 -1.45 5.00 -13.07
CA VAL A 87 -0.89 4.23 -11.94
C VAL A 87 -1.06 5.02 -10.65
N THR A 88 -0.71 6.31 -10.67
CA THR A 88 -0.89 7.22 -9.52
C THR A 88 -2.35 7.30 -9.09
N LYS A 89 -3.28 7.41 -10.05
CA LYS A 89 -4.72 7.39 -9.78
C LYS A 89 -5.16 6.09 -9.10
N LYS A 90 -4.79 4.92 -9.65
CA LYS A 90 -5.12 3.61 -9.04
C LYS A 90 -4.63 3.49 -7.59
N ILE A 91 -3.41 3.95 -7.31
CA ILE A 91 -2.84 3.93 -5.95
C ILE A 91 -3.67 4.83 -5.03
N ARG A 92 -3.96 6.07 -5.46
CA ARG A 92 -4.74 7.03 -4.67
C ARG A 92 -6.15 6.55 -4.40
N ASP A 93 -6.87 6.15 -5.44
CA ASP A 93 -8.26 5.68 -5.34
C ASP A 93 -8.33 4.50 -4.35
N ARG A 94 -7.35 3.59 -4.37
CA ARG A 94 -7.28 2.48 -3.41
C ARG A 94 -6.97 2.93 -1.98
N LEU A 95 -6.11 3.92 -1.79
CA LEU A 95 -5.84 4.49 -0.47
C LEU A 95 -7.07 5.20 0.10
N GLU A 96 -7.86 5.87 -0.74
CA GLU A 96 -9.13 6.49 -0.37
C GLU A 96 -10.16 5.43 0.04
N GLU A 97 -10.34 4.36 -0.74
CA GLU A 97 -11.20 3.23 -0.37
C GLU A 97 -10.80 2.62 0.98
N LEU A 98 -9.49 2.44 1.22
CA LEU A 98 -8.99 1.91 2.50
C LEU A 98 -9.28 2.87 3.65
N ARG A 99 -9.18 4.18 3.45
CA ARG A 99 -9.56 5.21 4.44
C ARG A 99 -11.05 5.16 4.75
N GLU A 100 -11.91 5.12 3.73
CA GLU A 100 -13.36 5.10 3.89
C GLU A 100 -13.86 3.84 4.59
N ARG A 101 -13.33 2.67 4.22
CA ARG A 101 -13.77 1.38 4.76
C ARG A 101 -13.26 1.12 6.18
N HIS A 102 -12.16 1.75 6.58
CA HIS A 102 -11.49 1.46 7.84
C HIS A 102 -11.41 2.63 8.82
N GLY A 103 -11.91 3.82 8.45
CA GLY A 103 -12.13 4.94 9.36
C GLY A 103 -10.86 5.53 9.99
N ILE A 104 -9.75 5.53 9.24
CA ILE A 104 -8.46 6.12 9.64
C ILE A 104 -8.07 7.25 8.69
#